data_AF-A0A2A3LHM1-F1
#
_entry.id   AF-A0A2A3LHM1-F1
#
_cell.length_a   1.000
_cell.length_b   1.000
_cell.length_c   1.000
_cell.angle_alpha   90.00
_cell.angle_beta   90.00
_cell.angle_gamma   90.00
#
_symmetry.space_group_name_H-M   'P 1'
#
loop_
_entity.id
_entity.type
_entity.pdbx_description
1 polymer ?
#
loop_
_entity_poly.entity_id
_entity_poly.type
_entity_poly.pdbx_seq_one_letter_code
_entity_poly.pdbx_strand_id
1 'polypeptide(L)'
;MGGVVLTVTVTALLGLRQIGQQAEEARAGRTLEIKRDSLLAGIRGMDRARLACAKLCVLDEPIGPTILQFQEGLAAMTSASAVADIRVVLRGREFANTIGPIVMDMMRERRAIEVALNEGSDWQSLHSEMLLANLPRIDSINKAALRTIAAIRGDIGVDKVGDEHEAIFVTSAVVDIAHPQAKVREAVAAR
;
A
#
# COMPACT_ATOMS: atom_id res chain seq x y z
N MET A 1 -56.36 -11.22 33.09
CA MET A 1 -55.00 -10.78 33.44
C MET A 1 -53.88 -11.63 32.84
N GLY A 2 -54.06 -12.93 32.56
CA GLY A 2 -52.98 -13.78 31.99
C GLY A 2 -52.50 -13.41 30.57
N GLY A 3 -53.35 -12.81 29.73
CA GLY A 3 -53.00 -12.46 28.35
C GLY A 3 -52.01 -11.30 28.21
N VAL A 4 -52.01 -10.34 29.16
CA VAL A 4 -51.11 -9.17 29.14
C VAL A 4 -49.70 -9.54 29.57
N VAL A 5 -49.57 -10.45 30.53
CA VAL A 5 -48.25 -10.94 30.97
C VAL A 5 -47.59 -11.69 29.82
N LEU A 6 -48.32 -12.54 29.10
CA LEU A 6 -47.77 -13.33 28.00
C LEU A 6 -47.27 -12.46 26.84
N THR A 7 -48.00 -11.41 26.47
CA THR A 7 -47.55 -10.46 25.43
C THR A 7 -46.33 -9.65 25.86
N VAL A 8 -46.27 -9.19 27.11
CA VAL A 8 -45.09 -8.46 27.63
C VAL A 8 -43.85 -9.36 27.63
N THR A 9 -43.97 -10.62 28.05
CA THR A 9 -42.84 -11.55 28.08
C THR A 9 -42.36 -11.91 26.67
N VAL A 10 -43.28 -12.15 25.73
CA VAL A 10 -42.92 -12.44 24.33
C VAL A 10 -42.27 -11.23 23.65
N THR A 11 -42.76 -10.02 23.91
CA THR A 11 -42.20 -8.78 23.36
C THR A 11 -40.80 -8.51 23.93
N ALA A 12 -40.59 -8.74 25.22
CA ALA A 12 -39.27 -8.63 25.84
C ALA A 12 -38.26 -9.64 25.26
N LEU A 13 -38.71 -10.86 24.97
CA LEU A 13 -37.87 -11.94 24.42
C LEU A 13 -37.51 -11.70 22.96
N LEU A 14 -38.43 -11.14 22.17
CA LEU A 14 -38.17 -10.68 20.80
C LEU A 14 -37.22 -9.46 20.78
N GLY A 15 -37.40 -8.51 21.70
CA GLY A 15 -36.50 -7.37 21.86
C GLY A 15 -35.07 -7.79 22.19
N LEU A 16 -34.89 -8.76 23.09
CA LEU A 16 -33.56 -9.32 23.40
C LEU A 16 -32.90 -10.01 22.22
N ARG A 17 -33.67 -10.75 21.41
CA ARG A 17 -33.15 -11.37 20.17
C ARG A 17 -32.77 -10.34 19.12
N GLN A 18 -33.58 -9.29 18.94
CA GLN A 18 -33.28 -8.18 18.03
C GLN A 18 -32.04 -7.39 18.46
N ILE A 19 -31.87 -7.12 19.76
CA ILE A 19 -30.66 -6.47 20.30
C ILE A 19 -29.43 -7.35 20.06
N GLY A 20 -29.58 -8.68 20.23
CA GLY A 20 -28.52 -9.65 19.91
C GLY A 20 -28.11 -9.60 18.44
N GLN A 21 -29.08 -9.65 17.52
CA GLN A 21 -28.85 -9.59 16.08
C GLN A 21 -28.22 -8.25 15.65
N GLN A 22 -28.70 -7.12 16.17
CA GLN A 22 -28.11 -5.80 15.91
C GLN A 22 -26.68 -5.68 16.43
N ALA A 23 -26.37 -6.27 17.59
CA ALA A 23 -25.02 -6.30 18.12
C ALA A 23 -24.09 -7.18 17.28
N GLU A 24 -24.60 -8.26 16.71
CA GLU A 24 -23.88 -9.16 15.80
C GLU A 24 -23.59 -8.50 14.45
N GLU A 25 -24.58 -7.84 13.86
CA GLU A 25 -24.45 -7.04 12.64
C GLU A 25 -23.46 -5.88 12.84
N ALA A 26 -23.54 -5.17 13.97
CA ALA A 26 -22.60 -4.10 14.30
C ALA A 26 -21.17 -4.60 14.58
N ARG A 27 -20.99 -5.86 15.00
CA ARG A 27 -19.66 -6.48 15.12
C ARG A 27 -19.12 -6.88 13.74
N ALA A 28 -19.94 -7.50 12.91
CA ALA A 28 -19.58 -7.88 11.55
C ALA A 28 -19.18 -6.65 10.70
N GLY A 29 -19.94 -5.55 10.80
CA GLY A 29 -19.61 -4.28 10.15
C GLY A 29 -18.26 -3.72 10.58
N ARG A 30 -17.99 -3.67 11.90
CA ARG A 30 -16.69 -3.23 12.44
C ARG A 30 -15.52 -4.10 11.99
N THR A 31 -15.71 -5.42 11.91
CA THR A 31 -14.67 -6.33 11.42
C THR A 31 -14.33 -6.07 9.95
N LEU A 32 -15.32 -5.78 9.11
CA LEU A 32 -15.10 -5.44 7.71
C LEU A 32 -14.38 -4.09 7.54
N GLU A 33 -14.74 -3.08 8.35
CA GLU A 33 -14.04 -1.80 8.38
C GLU A 33 -12.56 -1.95 8.76
N ILE A 34 -12.26 -2.71 9.82
CA ILE A 34 -10.88 -2.98 10.25
C ILE A 34 -10.09 -3.72 9.17
N LYS A 35 -10.70 -4.70 8.50
CA LYS A 35 -10.07 -5.42 7.38
C LYS A 35 -9.73 -4.44 6.25
N ARG A 36 -10.69 -3.60 5.85
CA ARG A 36 -10.49 -2.60 4.80
C ARG A 36 -9.37 -1.61 5.14
N ASP A 37 -9.38 -1.05 6.35
CA ASP A 37 -8.37 -0.08 6.77
C ASP A 37 -6.97 -0.70 6.82
N SER A 38 -6.86 -1.93 7.31
CA SER A 38 -5.60 -2.67 7.34
C SER A 38 -5.07 -2.95 5.93
N LEU A 39 -5.94 -3.35 5.00
CA LEU A 39 -5.57 -3.61 3.60
C LEU A 39 -5.16 -2.31 2.87
N LEU A 40 -5.85 -1.21 3.12
CA LEU A 40 -5.48 0.11 2.59
C LEU A 40 -4.15 0.60 3.17
N ALA A 41 -3.89 0.37 4.45
CA ALA A 41 -2.58 0.62 5.06
C ALA A 41 -1.48 -0.22 4.41
N GLY A 42 -1.78 -1.47 4.03
CA GLY A 42 -0.90 -2.32 3.24
C GLY A 42 -0.55 -1.72 1.86
N ILE A 43 -1.54 -1.17 1.14
CA ILE A 43 -1.30 -0.47 -0.14
C ILE A 43 -0.39 0.75 0.07
N ARG A 44 -0.63 1.56 1.11
CA ARG A 44 0.23 2.70 1.44
C ARG A 44 1.67 2.26 1.77
N GLY A 45 1.82 1.13 2.48
CA GLY A 45 3.11 0.52 2.74
C GLY A 45 3.83 0.08 1.47
N MET A 46 3.10 -0.53 0.53
CA MET A 46 3.62 -0.93 -0.77
C MET A 46 4.11 0.26 -1.59
N ASP A 47 3.34 1.35 -1.61
CA ASP A 47 3.72 2.58 -2.32
C ASP A 47 4.96 3.24 -1.69
N ARG A 48 5.03 3.27 -0.35
CA ARG A 48 6.21 3.71 0.39
C ARG A 48 7.46 2.89 0.02
N ALA A 49 7.33 1.58 -0.10
CA ALA A 49 8.43 0.70 -0.52
C ALA A 49 8.89 1.00 -1.96
N ARG A 50 7.96 1.24 -2.89
CA ARG A 50 8.27 1.64 -4.27
C ARG A 50 8.96 2.99 -4.33
N LEU A 51 8.47 3.96 -3.58
CA LEU A 51 9.07 5.30 -3.52
C LEU A 51 10.49 5.24 -2.95
N ALA A 52 10.71 4.46 -1.89
CA ALA A 52 12.05 4.24 -1.34
C ALA A 52 13.00 3.61 -2.37
N CYS A 53 12.53 2.65 -3.17
CA CYS A 53 13.30 2.09 -4.28
C CYS A 53 13.70 3.17 -5.30
N ALA A 54 12.78 4.06 -5.68
CA ALA A 54 13.08 5.15 -6.61
C ALA A 54 14.06 6.18 -6.03
N LYS A 55 13.96 6.47 -4.73
CA LYS A 55 14.87 7.40 -4.03
C LYS A 55 16.32 6.92 -4.01
N LEU A 56 16.58 5.61 -4.11
CA LEU A 56 17.95 5.10 -4.25
C LEU A 56 18.66 5.59 -5.52
N CYS A 57 17.93 6.08 -6.53
CA CYS A 57 18.53 6.72 -7.70
C CYS A 57 18.94 8.18 -7.46
N VAL A 58 18.47 8.80 -6.37
CA VAL A 58 18.72 10.21 -6.05
C VAL A 58 19.95 10.30 -5.17
N LEU A 59 20.99 11.00 -5.63
CA LEU A 59 22.27 11.06 -4.92
C LEU A 59 22.18 11.89 -3.62
N ASP A 60 21.30 12.88 -3.58
CA ASP A 60 21.13 13.74 -2.40
C ASP A 60 20.35 13.05 -1.26
N GLU A 61 19.71 11.91 -1.53
CA GLU A 61 18.95 11.17 -0.54
C GLU A 61 19.86 10.16 0.20
N PRO A 62 19.88 10.16 1.54
CA PRO A 62 20.71 9.24 2.30
C PRO A 62 20.17 7.81 2.22
N ILE A 63 21.10 6.85 2.02
CA ILE A 63 20.79 5.42 1.89
C ILE A 63 20.06 4.88 3.14
N GLY A 64 20.56 5.19 4.35
CA GLY A 64 20.02 4.65 5.60
C GLY A 64 18.52 4.93 5.82
N PRO A 65 18.09 6.21 5.82
CA PRO A 65 16.67 6.57 5.92
C PRO A 65 15.81 5.99 4.79
N THR A 66 16.36 5.88 3.58
CA THR A 66 15.65 5.28 2.43
C THR A 66 15.37 3.80 2.66
N ILE A 67 16.33 3.04 3.19
CA ILE A 67 16.14 1.63 3.53
C ILE A 67 15.13 1.46 4.65
N LEU A 68 15.17 2.33 5.66
CA LEU A 68 14.21 2.28 6.75
C LEU A 68 12.78 2.49 6.22
N GLN A 69 12.58 3.46 5.32
CA GLN A 69 11.29 3.67 4.64
C GLN A 69 10.84 2.43 3.86
N PHE A 70 11.75 1.75 3.19
CA PHE A 70 11.47 0.50 2.47
C PHE A 70 11.04 -0.62 3.43
N GLN A 71 11.78 -0.83 4.52
CA GLN A 71 11.48 -1.86 5.53
C GLN A 71 10.14 -1.60 6.22
N GLU A 72 9.86 -0.36 6.60
CA GLU A 72 8.57 0.05 7.16
C GLU A 72 7.42 -0.18 6.17
N GLY A 73 7.64 0.09 4.89
CA GLY A 73 6.68 -0.19 3.83
C GLY A 73 6.34 -1.68 3.71
N LEU A 74 7.36 -2.54 3.68
CA LEU A 74 7.18 -4.00 3.67
C LEU A 74 6.56 -4.53 4.97
N ALA A 75 6.90 -3.96 6.12
CA ALA A 75 6.30 -4.33 7.40
C ALA A 75 4.80 -4.01 7.41
N ALA A 76 4.39 -2.83 6.91
CA ALA A 76 2.98 -2.47 6.78
C ALA A 76 2.22 -3.43 5.85
N MET A 77 2.81 -3.84 4.73
CA MET A 77 2.24 -4.88 3.84
C MET A 77 2.10 -6.24 4.55
N THR A 78 3.11 -6.62 5.33
CA THR A 78 3.13 -7.89 6.06
C THR A 78 2.05 -7.90 7.14
N SER A 79 1.90 -6.81 7.88
CA SER A 79 0.82 -6.65 8.87
C SER A 79 -0.56 -6.71 8.23
N ALA A 80 -0.74 -6.08 7.06
CA ALA A 80 -2.00 -6.16 6.31
C ALA A 80 -2.36 -7.59 5.88
N SER A 81 -1.36 -8.45 5.68
CA SER A 81 -1.56 -9.86 5.30
C SER A 81 -2.27 -10.69 6.39
N ALA A 82 -2.28 -10.22 7.64
CA ALA A 82 -2.92 -10.93 8.76
C ALA A 82 -4.46 -10.97 8.66
N VAL A 83 -5.06 -10.01 7.95
CA VAL A 83 -6.51 -9.92 7.75
C VAL A 83 -6.92 -10.14 6.29
N ALA A 84 -5.94 -10.40 5.43
CA ALA A 84 -6.11 -10.51 4.00
C ALA A 84 -6.49 -11.93 3.57
N ASP A 85 -7.20 -12.04 2.45
CA ASP A 85 -7.43 -13.33 1.81
C ASP A 85 -6.12 -13.91 1.23
N ILE A 86 -6.05 -15.23 1.11
CA ILE A 86 -4.85 -15.95 0.66
C ILE A 86 -4.31 -15.43 -0.69
N ARG A 87 -5.20 -15.00 -1.60
CA ARG A 87 -4.80 -14.43 -2.90
C ARG A 87 -4.02 -13.12 -2.74
N VAL A 88 -4.45 -12.25 -1.83
CA VAL A 88 -3.74 -11.00 -1.52
C VAL A 88 -2.38 -11.30 -0.94
N VAL A 89 -2.30 -12.24 0.01
CA VAL A 89 -1.03 -12.66 0.62
C VAL A 89 -0.04 -13.18 -0.43
N LEU A 90 -0.51 -14.02 -1.36
CA LEU A 90 0.33 -14.54 -2.44
C LEU A 90 0.84 -13.44 -3.37
N ARG A 91 0.01 -12.46 -3.72
CA ARG A 91 0.43 -11.32 -4.56
C ARG A 91 1.34 -10.35 -3.82
N GLY A 92 1.08 -10.08 -2.55
CA GLY A 92 1.97 -9.27 -1.70
C GLY A 92 3.36 -9.91 -1.57
N ARG A 93 3.43 -11.24 -1.44
CA ARG A 93 4.69 -11.97 -1.46
C ARG A 93 5.39 -11.91 -2.83
N GLU A 94 4.65 -12.03 -3.93
CA GLU A 94 5.20 -11.85 -5.28
C GLU A 94 5.84 -10.46 -5.45
N PHE A 95 5.14 -9.40 -4.99
CA PHE A 95 5.68 -8.04 -4.98
C PHE A 95 6.95 -7.95 -4.14
N ALA A 96 6.93 -8.43 -2.89
CA ALA A 96 8.09 -8.39 -1.99
C ALA A 96 9.30 -9.13 -2.58
N ASN A 97 9.09 -10.31 -3.17
CA ASN A 97 10.12 -11.10 -3.85
C ASN A 97 10.65 -10.42 -5.11
N THR A 98 9.86 -9.56 -5.75
CA THR A 98 10.29 -8.78 -6.92
C THR A 98 11.12 -7.59 -6.49
N ILE A 99 10.60 -6.76 -5.58
CA ILE A 99 11.23 -5.49 -5.20
C ILE A 99 12.45 -5.67 -4.27
N GLY A 100 12.45 -6.70 -3.41
CA GLY A 100 13.50 -6.93 -2.42
C GLY A 100 14.90 -7.06 -3.02
N PRO A 101 15.12 -7.99 -3.97
CA PRO A 101 16.41 -8.13 -4.65
C PRO A 101 16.84 -6.85 -5.38
N ILE A 102 15.91 -6.18 -6.05
CA ILE A 102 16.17 -4.94 -6.80
C ILE A 102 16.69 -3.85 -5.85
N VAL A 103 16.05 -3.65 -4.70
CA VAL A 103 16.49 -2.67 -3.69
C VAL A 103 17.89 -2.99 -3.18
N MET A 104 18.21 -4.27 -2.93
CA MET A 104 19.54 -4.67 -2.47
C MET A 104 20.63 -4.42 -3.51
N ASP A 105 20.33 -4.68 -4.79
CA ASP A 105 21.25 -4.40 -5.89
C ASP A 105 21.43 -2.89 -6.09
N MET A 106 20.35 -2.11 -6.06
CA MET A 106 20.39 -0.65 -6.14
C MET A 106 21.17 -0.03 -4.98
N MET A 107 21.06 -0.57 -3.76
CA MET A 107 21.87 -0.12 -2.64
C MET A 107 23.37 -0.37 -2.86
N ARG A 108 23.71 -1.54 -3.42
CA ARG A 108 25.11 -1.88 -3.75
C ARG A 108 25.66 -0.92 -4.79
N GLU A 109 24.92 -0.70 -5.87
CA GLU A 109 25.25 0.23 -6.96
C GLU A 109 25.39 1.66 -6.42
N ARG A 110 24.42 2.13 -5.61
CA ARG A 110 24.45 3.45 -4.97
C ARG A 110 25.67 3.66 -4.09
N ARG A 111 26.08 2.65 -3.32
CA ARG A 111 27.28 2.72 -2.46
C ARG A 111 28.56 2.78 -3.29
N ALA A 112 28.64 2.06 -4.40
CA ALA A 112 29.77 2.17 -5.32
C ALA A 112 29.89 3.60 -5.90
N ILE A 113 28.75 4.23 -6.20
CA ILE A 113 28.70 5.63 -6.66
C ILE A 113 29.15 6.60 -5.56
N GLU A 114 28.77 6.39 -4.29
CA GLU A 114 29.26 7.23 -3.18
C GLU A 114 30.78 7.15 -3.03
N VAL A 115 31.35 5.95 -3.16
CA VAL A 115 32.80 5.74 -3.11
C VAL A 115 33.48 6.47 -4.27
N ALA A 116 33.01 6.26 -5.51
CA ALA A 116 33.56 6.93 -6.68
C ALA A 116 33.45 8.46 -6.59
N LEU A 117 32.35 8.98 -6.06
CA LEU A 117 32.14 10.41 -5.83
C LEU A 117 33.16 10.98 -4.84
N ASN A 118 33.40 10.28 -3.72
CA ASN A 118 34.36 10.70 -2.69
C ASN A 118 35.82 10.60 -3.18
N GLU A 119 36.12 9.65 -4.05
CA GLU A 119 37.44 9.44 -4.63
C GLU A 119 37.71 10.36 -5.85
N GLY A 120 36.70 11.12 -6.32
CA GLY A 120 36.81 11.94 -7.52
C GLY A 120 36.91 11.13 -8.82
N SER A 121 36.49 9.87 -8.78
CA SER A 121 36.45 8.95 -9.92
C SER A 121 35.20 9.19 -10.80
N ASP A 122 35.08 8.48 -11.92
CA ASP A 122 33.96 8.61 -12.87
C ASP A 122 32.64 8.05 -12.33
N TRP A 123 32.04 8.78 -11.38
CA TRP A 123 30.76 8.45 -10.76
C TRP A 123 29.57 8.66 -11.71
N GLN A 124 29.72 9.51 -12.73
CA GLN A 124 28.63 9.85 -13.67
C GLN A 124 28.32 8.68 -14.59
N SER A 125 29.34 7.98 -15.08
CA SER A 125 29.15 6.76 -15.86
C SER A 125 28.48 5.66 -15.02
N LEU A 126 28.96 5.44 -13.78
CA LEU A 126 28.35 4.46 -12.86
C LEU A 126 26.88 4.78 -12.55
N HIS A 127 26.54 6.04 -12.33
CA HIS A 127 25.16 6.47 -12.10
C HIS A 127 24.28 6.29 -13.33
N SER A 128 24.80 6.58 -14.52
CA SER A 128 24.08 6.38 -15.79
C SER A 128 23.81 4.90 -16.07
N GLU A 129 24.80 4.04 -15.84
CA GLU A 129 24.67 2.58 -15.96
C GLU A 129 23.62 2.04 -14.98
N MET A 130 23.64 2.51 -13.72
CA MET A 130 22.64 2.18 -12.72
C MET A 130 21.22 2.56 -13.21
N LEU A 131 21.02 3.78 -13.71
CA LEU A 131 19.71 4.21 -14.20
C LEU A 131 19.20 3.33 -15.36
N LEU A 132 20.07 3.04 -16.33
CA LEU A 132 19.73 2.20 -17.48
C LEU A 132 19.40 0.76 -17.08
N ALA A 133 20.17 0.18 -16.14
CA ALA A 133 19.93 -1.17 -15.64
C ALA A 133 18.62 -1.28 -14.85
N ASN A 134 18.20 -0.20 -14.17
CA ASN A 134 17.02 -0.21 -13.31
C ASN A 134 15.70 0.11 -14.06
N LEU A 135 15.73 0.76 -15.23
CA LEU A 135 14.54 0.99 -16.07
C LEU A 135 13.67 -0.26 -16.30
N PRO A 136 14.20 -1.40 -16.79
CA PRO A 136 13.38 -2.61 -16.99
C PRO A 136 12.91 -3.24 -15.66
N ARG A 137 13.64 -3.02 -14.56
CA ARG A 137 13.28 -3.51 -13.22
C ARG A 137 12.09 -2.74 -12.63
N ILE A 138 11.92 -1.46 -12.97
CA ILE A 138 10.77 -0.66 -12.52
C ILE A 138 9.46 -1.20 -13.10
N ASP A 139 9.45 -1.64 -14.37
CA ASP A 139 8.26 -2.22 -14.99
C ASP A 139 7.79 -3.49 -14.26
N SER A 140 8.70 -4.37 -13.87
CA SER A 140 8.35 -5.59 -13.12
C SER A 140 7.78 -5.28 -11.73
N ILE A 141 8.37 -4.30 -11.03
CA ILE A 141 7.85 -3.79 -9.74
C ILE A 141 6.43 -3.25 -9.91
N ASN A 142 6.19 -2.43 -10.94
CA ASN A 142 4.89 -1.83 -11.20
C ASN A 142 3.83 -2.89 -11.51
N LYS A 143 4.16 -3.89 -12.34
CA LYS A 143 3.26 -5.00 -12.65
C LYS A 143 2.92 -5.83 -11.40
N ALA A 144 3.90 -6.12 -10.55
CA ALA A 144 3.67 -6.86 -9.31
C ALA A 144 2.79 -6.05 -8.32
N ALA A 145 3.01 -4.73 -8.23
CA ALA A 145 2.21 -3.83 -7.41
C ALA A 145 0.75 -3.78 -7.89
N LEU A 146 0.52 -3.65 -9.20
CA LEU A 146 -0.82 -3.63 -9.79
C LEU A 146 -1.59 -4.93 -9.53
N ARG A 147 -0.92 -6.09 -9.65
CA ARG A 147 -1.53 -7.39 -9.32
C ARG A 147 -1.93 -7.48 -7.85
N THR A 148 -1.12 -6.92 -6.97
CA THR A 148 -1.41 -6.86 -5.53
C THR A 148 -2.61 -5.95 -5.25
N ILE A 149 -2.65 -4.76 -5.85
CA ILE A 149 -3.79 -3.83 -5.72
C ILE A 149 -5.07 -4.46 -6.26
N ALA A 150 -5.02 -5.12 -7.42
CA ALA A 150 -6.18 -5.80 -7.99
C ALA A 150 -6.69 -6.94 -7.09
N ALA A 151 -5.79 -7.69 -6.45
CA ALA A 151 -6.17 -8.69 -5.47
C ALA A 151 -6.84 -8.05 -4.24
N ILE A 152 -6.28 -6.96 -3.73
CA ILE A 152 -6.83 -6.24 -2.56
C ILE A 152 -8.22 -5.68 -2.89
N ARG A 153 -8.41 -5.08 -4.08
CA ARG A 153 -9.73 -4.61 -4.55
C ARG A 153 -10.77 -5.73 -4.51
N GLY A 154 -10.41 -6.91 -5.03
CA GLY A 154 -11.28 -8.08 -4.97
C GLY A 154 -11.57 -8.56 -3.55
N ASP A 155 -10.61 -8.44 -2.65
CA ASP A 155 -10.73 -8.84 -1.23
C ASP A 155 -11.66 -7.90 -0.43
N ILE A 156 -11.63 -6.59 -0.70
CA ILE A 156 -12.52 -5.61 -0.06
C ILE A 156 -13.89 -5.47 -0.74
N GLY A 157 -14.21 -6.33 -1.72
CA GLY A 157 -15.49 -6.31 -2.42
C GLY A 157 -15.70 -5.06 -3.29
N VAL A 158 -14.63 -4.40 -3.73
CA VAL A 158 -14.73 -3.36 -4.76
C VAL A 158 -14.90 -4.08 -6.09
N ASP A 159 -16.11 -4.00 -6.65
CA ASP A 159 -16.49 -4.69 -7.88
C ASP A 159 -15.46 -4.56 -8.99
N LYS A 160 -15.31 -5.64 -9.76
CA LYS A 160 -14.59 -5.67 -11.04
C LYS A 160 -15.37 -4.85 -12.07
N VAL A 161 -15.43 -3.54 -11.89
CA VAL A 161 -15.76 -2.65 -12.98
C VAL A 161 -14.63 -2.79 -14.01
N GLY A 162 -15.03 -3.01 -15.26
CA GLY A 162 -14.23 -3.57 -16.33
C GLY A 162 -12.92 -2.82 -16.64
N ASP A 163 -12.10 -3.56 -17.37
CA ASP A 163 -10.86 -3.17 -18.01
C ASP A 163 -9.63 -2.93 -17.13
N GLU A 164 -8.57 -3.65 -17.53
CA GLU A 164 -7.19 -3.57 -17.08
C GLU A 164 -6.60 -2.14 -17.13
N HIS A 165 -7.32 -1.18 -17.72
CA HIS A 165 -6.99 0.24 -17.77
C HIS A 165 -7.34 1.02 -16.49
N GLU A 166 -8.26 0.55 -15.63
CA GLU A 166 -8.70 1.31 -14.45
C GLU A 166 -7.84 1.08 -13.20
N ALA A 167 -7.01 0.04 -13.18
CA ALA A 167 -6.02 -0.17 -12.11
C ALA A 167 -4.95 0.95 -12.08
N ILE A 168 -4.76 1.64 -13.21
CA ILE A 168 -3.88 2.81 -13.33
C ILE A 168 -4.49 4.02 -12.58
N PHE A 169 -5.82 4.12 -12.50
CA PHE A 169 -6.52 5.28 -11.92
C PHE A 169 -6.46 5.35 -10.39
N VAL A 170 -6.34 4.21 -9.69
CA VAL A 170 -6.13 4.21 -8.23
C VAL A 170 -4.70 4.63 -7.89
N THR A 171 -3.75 4.44 -8.81
CA THR A 171 -2.38 4.95 -8.63
C THR A 171 -2.36 6.48 -8.73
N SER A 172 -3.18 7.11 -9.59
CA SER A 172 -3.29 8.58 -9.64
C SER A 172 -4.11 9.17 -8.48
N ALA A 173 -5.16 8.49 -8.00
CA ALA A 173 -5.95 8.95 -6.85
C ALA A 173 -5.19 8.87 -5.50
N VAL A 174 -4.24 7.94 -5.34
CA VAL A 174 -3.38 7.87 -4.15
C VAL A 174 -2.24 8.90 -4.23
N VAL A 175 -1.78 9.26 -5.43
CA VAL A 175 -0.82 10.37 -5.64
C VAL A 175 -1.45 11.74 -5.34
N ASP A 176 -2.75 11.93 -5.57
CA ASP A 176 -3.44 13.20 -5.25
C ASP A 176 -3.63 13.43 -3.74
N ILE A 177 -3.57 12.38 -2.92
CA ILE A 177 -3.61 12.49 -1.44
C ILE A 177 -2.21 12.78 -0.87
N ALA A 178 -1.15 12.53 -1.64
CA ALA A 178 0.25 12.79 -1.26
C ALA A 178 0.77 14.17 -1.73
N HIS A 179 -0.05 14.98 -2.39
CA HIS A 179 0.32 16.33 -2.83
C HIS A 179 -0.65 17.45 -2.40
N PRO A 180 -0.73 17.78 -1.09
CA PRO A 180 -1.34 19.04 -0.67
C PRO A 180 -0.55 20.28 -1.15
N GLN A 181 0.69 20.11 -1.62
CA GLN A 181 1.58 21.23 -1.93
C GLN A 181 1.47 21.78 -3.37
N ALA A 182 0.80 21.09 -4.30
CA ALA A 182 0.58 21.62 -5.65
C ALA A 182 -0.43 22.79 -5.64
N LYS A 183 -1.46 22.75 -4.80
CA LYS A 183 -2.47 23.82 -4.70
C LYS A 183 -1.99 25.06 -3.94
N VAL A 184 -0.89 24.98 -3.20
CA VAL A 184 -0.33 26.15 -2.48
C VAL A 184 0.50 27.03 -3.41
N ARG A 185 1.13 26.47 -4.45
CA ARG A 185 1.90 27.27 -5.42
C ARG A 185 1.01 28.06 -6.39
N GLU A 186 -0.15 27.52 -6.78
CA GLU A 186 -1.13 28.28 -7.58
C GLU A 186 -1.85 29.37 -6.77
N ALA A 187 -2.09 29.16 -5.48
CA ALA A 187 -2.69 30.18 -4.61
C ALA A 187 -1.72 31.33 -4.25
N VAL A 188 -0.41 31.10 -4.28
CA VAL A 188 0.63 32.12 -4.01
C VAL A 188 1.06 32.85 -5.29
N ALA A 189 0.93 32.24 -6.47
CA ALA A 189 1.17 32.91 -7.76
C ALA A 189 -0.02 33.77 -8.24
N ALA A 190 -1.19 33.64 -7.61
CA ALA A 190 -2.40 34.41 -7.90
C ALA A 190 -2.63 35.59 -6.92
N ARG A 191 -1.60 36.02 -6.19
CA ARG A 191 -1.61 37.22 -5.33
C ARG A 191 -0.58 38.24 -5.80
#